data_AF-A0A2D7RLS7-F1
#
_entry.id   AF-A0A2D7RLS7-F1
#
_cell.length_a   1.000
_cell.length_b   1.000
_cell.length_c   1.000
_cell.angle_alpha   90.00
_cell.angle_beta   90.00
_cell.angle_gamma   90.00
#
_symmetry.space_group_name_H-M   'P 1'
#
loop_
_entity.id
_entity.type
_entity.pdbx_description
1 polymer ?
#
loop_
_entity_poly.entity_id
_entity_poly.type
_entity_poly.pdbx_seq_one_letter_code
_entity_poly.pdbx_strand_id
1 'polypeptide(L)' 'MDDKQIIQNLNRLISYMKKRAAAEGVIFDLDLDYFQGIFNFGLRDFFGIKLDDKAQMIFDDQEPQEGFFEKNKEL' A
#
# COMPACT_ATOMS: atom_id res chain seq x y z
N MET A 1 6.14 18.62 -7.39
CA MET A 1 5.70 17.62 -8.40
C MET A 1 5.71 16.23 -7.78
N ASP A 2 6.73 15.92 -6.97
CA ASP A 2 6.89 14.64 -6.27
C ASP A 2 5.79 14.35 -5.23
N ASP A 3 5.35 15.33 -4.44
CA ASP A 3 4.31 15.13 -3.42
C ASP A 3 2.98 14.64 -4.00
N LYS A 4 2.57 15.13 -5.17
CA LYS A 4 1.33 14.70 -5.83
C LYS A 4 1.42 13.24 -6.27
N GLN A 5 2.57 12.82 -6.78
CA GLN A 5 2.80 11.44 -7.20
C GLN A 5 2.84 10.49 -6.00
N ILE A 6 3.52 10.90 -4.92
CA ILE A 6 3.56 10.14 -3.66
C ILE A 6 2.16 9.96 -3.11
N ILE A 7 1.36 11.03 -3.01
CA ILE A 7 -0.03 10.97 -2.53
C ILE A 7 -0.86 10.04 -3.41
N GLN A 8 -0.71 10.09 -4.73
CA GLN A 8 -1.44 9.19 -5.64
C GLN A 8 -1.06 7.73 -5.40
N ASN A 9 0.22 7.44 -5.18
CA ASN A 9 0.69 6.08 -4.93
C ASN A 9 0.28 5.57 -3.53
N LEU A 10 0.25 6.41 -2.50
CA LEU A 10 -0.30 6.04 -1.19
C LEU A 10 -1.80 5.76 -1.26
N ASN A 11 -2.57 6.49 -2.08
CA ASN A 11 -3.98 6.16 -2.32
C ASN A 11 -4.17 4.81 -3.02
N ARG A 12 -3.25 4.43 -3.92
CA ARG A 12 -3.23 3.09 -4.53
C ARG A 12 -2.90 2.02 -3.50
N LEU A 13 -1.93 2.25 -2.62
CA LEU A 13 -1.62 1.37 -1.50
C LEU A 13 -2.85 1.15 -0.62
N ILE A 14 -3.56 2.22 -0.22
CA ILE A 14 -4.78 2.12 0.58
C ILE A 14 -5.85 1.29 -0.13
N SER A 15 -6.04 1.52 -1.44
CA SER A 15 -7.01 0.78 -2.24
C SER A 15 -6.64 -0.71 -2.35
N TYR A 16 -5.35 -1.01 -2.50
CA TYR A 16 -4.83 -2.37 -2.48
C TYR A 16 -5.04 -3.05 -1.12
N MET A 17 -4.68 -2.37 -0.03
CA MET A 17 -4.84 -2.90 1.33
C MET A 17 -6.32 -3.13 1.70
N LYS A 18 -7.25 -2.30 1.23
CA LYS A 18 -8.70 -2.55 1.38
C LYS A 18 -9.13 -3.85 0.70
N LYS A 19 -8.62 -4.14 -0.50
CA LYS A 19 -8.91 -5.41 -1.20
C LYS A 19 -8.26 -6.59 -0.50
N ARG A 20 -7.02 -6.44 -0.05
CA ARG A 20 -6.31 -7.48 0.70
C ARG A 20 -7.05 -7.81 1.99
N ALA A 21 -7.44 -6.80 2.77
CA ALA A 21 -8.20 -6.98 4.00
C ALA A 21 -9.56 -7.67 3.75
N ALA A 22 -10.26 -7.31 2.67
CA ALA A 22 -11.48 -8.00 2.27
C ALA A 22 -11.25 -9.48 1.90
N ALA A 23 -10.14 -9.81 1.25
CA ALA A 23 -9.77 -11.19 0.93
C ALA A 23 -9.36 -12.01 2.17
N GLU A 24 -8.73 -11.37 3.15
CA GLU A 24 -8.30 -11.98 4.41
C GLU A 24 -9.42 -12.03 5.48
N GLY A 25 -10.53 -11.31 5.26
CA GLY A 25 -11.64 -11.23 6.22
C GLY A 25 -11.31 -10.37 7.45
N VAL A 26 -10.43 -9.38 7.31
CA VAL A 26 -10.00 -8.48 8.40
C VAL A 26 -10.48 -7.05 8.17
N ILE A 27 -10.53 -6.25 9.24
CA ILE A 27 -10.95 -4.84 9.18
C ILE A 27 -9.77 -3.98 8.73
N PHE A 28 -10.03 -3.06 7.80
CA PHE A 28 -9.08 -2.01 7.40
C PHE A 28 -9.68 -0.62 7.69
N ASP A 29 -9.08 0.10 8.63
CA ASP A 29 -9.53 1.41 9.10
C ASP A 29 -8.34 2.39 9.23
N LEU A 30 -7.48 2.41 8.21
CA LEU A 30 -6.34 3.33 8.09
C LEU A 30 -6.55 4.27 6.90
N ASP A 31 -6.15 5.52 7.07
CA ASP A 31 -6.35 6.59 6.10
C ASP A 31 -5.04 7.17 5.55
N LEU A 32 -5.16 8.10 4.60
CA LEU A 32 -4.02 8.72 3.94
C LEU A 32 -3.08 9.42 4.91
N ASP A 33 -3.61 10.07 5.95
CA ASP A 33 -2.82 10.83 6.92
C ASP A 33 -1.90 9.88 7.71
N TYR A 34 -2.40 8.70 8.09
CA TYR A 34 -1.58 7.65 8.69
C TYR A 34 -0.43 7.23 7.76
N PHE A 35 -0.73 6.82 6.52
CA PHE A 35 0.30 6.32 5.59
C PHE A 35 1.31 7.41 5.21
N GLN A 36 0.86 8.63 4.98
CA GLN A 36 1.72 9.76 4.64
C GLN A 36 2.65 10.12 5.81
N GLY A 37 2.13 10.12 7.04
CA GLY A 37 2.94 10.34 8.24
C GLY A 37 4.09 9.32 8.33
N ILE A 38 3.76 8.03 8.26
CA ILE A 38 4.73 6.93 8.33
C ILE A 38 5.75 6.99 7.17
N PHE A 39 5.29 7.26 5.95
CA PHE A 39 6.18 7.37 4.78
C PHE A 39 7.16 8.54 4.91
N ASN A 40 6.69 9.69 5.43
CA ASN A 40 7.52 10.86 5.67
C ASN A 40 8.57 10.64 6.77
N PHE A 41 8.32 9.71 7.70
CA PHE A 41 9.33 9.24 8.66
C PHE A 41 10.40 8.31 8.04
N GLY A 42 10.31 8.02 6.74
CA GLY A 42 11.27 7.20 6.01
C GLY A 42 10.94 5.71 5.98
N LEU A 43 9.78 5.29 6.50
CA LEU A 43 9.34 3.91 6.43
C LEU A 43 8.83 3.57 5.02
N ARG A 44 9.17 2.38 4.56
CA ARG A 44 8.87 1.86 3.21
C ARG A 44 8.23 0.48 3.24
N ASP A 45 7.96 -0.04 4.43
CA ASP A 45 7.34 -1.34 4.66
C ASP A 45 6.02 -1.13 5.39
N PHE A 46 4.93 -1.55 4.76
CA PHE A 46 3.59 -1.43 5.28
C PHE A 46 2.93 -2.81 5.25
N PHE A 47 2.95 -3.49 6.40
CA PHE A 47 2.28 -4.79 6.57
C PHE A 47 2.75 -5.84 5.54
N GLY A 48 4.06 -5.86 5.25
CA GLY A 48 4.65 -6.76 4.26
C GLY A 48 4.76 -6.17 2.85
N ILE A 49 4.08 -5.04 2.60
CA ILE A 49 4.12 -4.34 1.31
C ILE A 49 5.32 -3.40 1.28
N LYS A 50 6.25 -3.63 0.36
CA LYS A 50 7.44 -2.80 0.15
C LYS A 50 7.15 -1.69 -0.86
N LEU A 51 7.53 -0.47 -0.51
CA LEU A 51 7.43 0.72 -1.36
C LEU A 51 8.81 1.25 -1.78
N ASP A 52 8.88 1.92 -2.92
CA ASP A 52 10.03 2.75 -3.29
C ASP A 52 9.93 4.17 -2.69
N ASP A 53 10.91 5.03 -2.99
CA ASP A 53 10.94 6.43 -2.53
C ASP A 53 9.87 7.33 -3.17
N LYS A 54 9.09 6.81 -4.12
CA LYS A 54 7.91 7.46 -4.71
C LYS A 54 6.61 6.83 -4.22
N ALA A 55 6.67 6.04 -3.14
CA ALA A 55 5.56 5.27 -2.59
C ALA A 55 4.96 4.22 -3.55
N GLN A 56 5.65 3.87 -4.64
CA GLN A 56 5.21 2.83 -5.57
C GLN A 56 5.37 1.47 -4.90
N MET A 57 4.29 0.67 -4.88
CA MET A 57 4.35 -0.71 -4.41
C MET A 57 5.26 -1.54 -5.32
N ILE A 58 6.25 -2.20 -4.73
CA ILE A 58 7.23 -3.06 -5.40
C ILE A 58 6.85 -4.54 -5.23
N PHE A 59 6.44 -4.92 -4.02
CA PHE A 59 6.22 -6.31 -3.63
C PHE A 59 5.32 -6.41 -2.39
N ASP A 60 4.59 -7.51 -2.23
CA ASP A 60 3.90 -7.91 -1.00
C ASP A 60 4.38 -9.30 -0.57
N ASP A 61 5.08 -9.40 0.56
CA ASP A 61 5.61 -10.65 1.12
C ASP A 61 4.57 -11.46 1.91
N GLN A 62 3.37 -10.89 2.10
CA GLN A 62 2.26 -11.45 2.86
C GLN A 62 0.96 -11.41 2.04
N GLU A 63 1.05 -11.56 0.73
CA GLU A 63 -0.14 -11.61 -0.11
C GLU A 63 -1.08 -12.76 0.34
N PRO A 64 -2.42 -12.56 0.31
CA PRO A 64 -3.37 -13.51 0.89
C PRO A 64 -3.42 -14.84 0.14
N GLN A 65 -3.03 -14.84 -1.14
CA GLN A 65 -2.92 -16.00 -1.99
C GLN A 65 -1.94 -15.69 -3.13
N GLU A 66 -1.37 -16.74 -3.73
CA GLU A 66 -0.40 -16.61 -4.81
C GLU A 66 -0.90 -15.74 -5.97
N GLY A 67 -0.11 -14.71 -6.30
CA GLY A 67 -0.37 -13.79 -7.40
C GLY A 67 -1.48 -12.77 -7.14
N PHE A 68 -1.89 -12.57 -5.88
CA PHE A 68 -2.84 -11.53 -5.50
C PHE A 68 -2.26 -10.13 -5.72
N PHE A 69 -0.97 -9.91 -5.39
CA PHE A 69 -0.29 -8.64 -5.57
C PHE A 69 -0.32 -8.18 -7.04
N GLU A 70 0.16 -9.02 -7.95
CA GLU A 70 0.25 -8.70 -9.38
C GLU A 70 -1.11 -8.39 -10.00
N LYS A 71 -2.19 -9.06 -9.56
CA LYS A 71 -3.55 -8.83 -10.07
C LYS A 71 -4.19 -7.54 -9.58
N ASN A 72 -3.69 -6.95 -8.49
CA ASN A 72 -4.38 -5.86 -7.77
C ASN A 72 -3.54 -4.59 -7.58
N LYS A 73 -2.23 -4.60 -7.84
CA LYS A 73 -1.31 -3.47 -7.54
C LYS A 73 -1.50 -2.22 -8.43
N GLU A 74 -2.13 -2.36 -9.59
CA GLU A 74 -2.26 -1.26 -10.58
C GLU A 74 -3.62 -0.54 -10.59
N LEU A 75 -4.57 -0.99 -9.76
CA LEU A 75 -5.93 -0.46 -9.71
C LEU A 75 -6.04 0.85 -8.93
#